data_AF-A0A975M114-F1
#
_entry.id   AF-A0A975M114-F1
#
_cell.length_a   1.000
_cell.length_b   1.000
_cell.length_c   1.000
_cell.angle_alpha   90.00
_cell.angle_beta   90.00
_cell.angle_gamma   90.00
#
_symmetry.space_group_name_H-M   'P 1'
#
loop_
_entity.id
_entity.type
_entity.pdbx_description
1 polymer ?
#
loop_
_entity_poly.entity_id
_entity_poly.type
_entity_poly.pdbx_seq_one_letter_code
_entity_poly.pdbx_strand_id
1 'polypeptide(L)'
;MIAKTKYIPDGKKELKALPIEHYLDAEYLYYPVTSARCPEGETCVIGGQFIKVGEEIGTRKGAFFEQPIHSTVSGEVVGYEKHIDQSGKLVDCLIVKNDKKYELHESIKERTDEEIDALTKSEFVEIVKEAGLVGLGGSAFPTYIKLQTDKKIDIVFANGVECEPYLIADYGLMLHEPSKIIQGLIYTMKASGAPKGIIAIKEKYKEIKERLNFCLRQFSNYDIEVVEVGNHYPQGWELEMIENAAGIKIPQGEILANYGVLNFNVSTLASVYEAVKNGLPVFERLFTISGNGIHNKNFRARIGTLVSDLIKIAGGYKDLDQNKVLILGGPMMGVNVTQDDIVMTHTTTSLIANNADVYT
;
A
#
# COMPACT_ATOMS: atom_id res chain seq x y z
N MET A 1 29.75 -21.38 -6.16
CA MET A 1 29.14 -21.59 -7.50
C MET A 1 27.69 -21.19 -7.28
N ILE A 2 27.25 -20.00 -7.74
CA ILE A 2 25.90 -19.50 -7.42
C ILE A 2 24.89 -20.53 -7.90
N ALA A 3 24.31 -21.29 -6.97
CA ALA A 3 23.24 -22.21 -7.29
C ALA A 3 22.07 -21.33 -7.73
N LYS A 4 21.76 -21.35 -9.03
CA LYS A 4 20.50 -20.77 -9.51
C LYS A 4 19.37 -21.53 -8.83
N THR A 5 18.84 -20.99 -7.74
CA THR A 5 17.66 -21.51 -7.07
C THR A 5 16.50 -21.34 -8.04
N LYS A 6 16.13 -22.42 -8.72
CA LYS A 6 14.94 -22.47 -9.61
C LYS A 6 13.63 -22.38 -8.84
N TYR A 7 13.67 -22.46 -7.51
CA TYR A 7 12.51 -22.47 -6.63
C TYR A 7 12.71 -21.45 -5.50
N ILE A 8 11.86 -20.42 -5.48
CA ILE A 8 11.73 -19.51 -4.35
C ILE A 8 10.50 -19.99 -3.57
N PRO A 9 10.64 -20.37 -2.28
CA PRO A 9 9.49 -20.75 -1.47
C PRO A 9 8.52 -19.58 -1.34
N ASP A 10 7.22 -19.85 -1.25
CA ASP A 10 6.22 -18.80 -1.00
C ASP A 10 6.47 -18.08 0.34
N GLY A 11 6.94 -18.79 1.37
CA GLY A 11 7.33 -18.20 2.66
C GLY A 11 6.16 -17.69 3.53
N LYS A 12 4.93 -17.67 3.00
CA LYS A 12 3.76 -17.06 3.66
C LYS A 12 3.15 -17.88 4.79
N LYS A 13 3.36 -19.21 4.83
CA LYS A 13 2.66 -20.10 5.77
C LYS A 13 2.86 -19.70 7.24
N GLU A 14 4.10 -19.43 7.63
CA GLU A 14 4.42 -18.98 9.00
C GLU A 14 3.87 -17.57 9.24
N LEU A 15 4.06 -16.67 8.28
CA LEU A 15 3.64 -15.27 8.37
C LEU A 15 2.13 -15.13 8.59
N LYS A 16 1.32 -15.98 7.97
CA LYS A 16 -0.15 -16.01 8.14
C LYS A 16 -0.59 -16.38 9.56
N ALA A 17 0.23 -17.12 10.30
CA ALA A 17 -0.08 -17.53 11.67
C ALA A 17 0.33 -16.47 12.71
N LEU A 18 1.14 -15.49 12.32
CA LEU A 18 1.59 -14.42 13.20
C LEU A 18 0.52 -13.32 13.30
N PRO A 19 0.29 -12.77 14.51
CA PRO A 19 -0.62 -11.63 14.67
C PRO A 19 -0.07 -10.40 13.95
N ILE A 20 -0.97 -9.47 13.65
CA ILE A 20 -0.63 -8.12 13.19
C ILE A 20 -0.47 -7.24 14.43
N GLU A 21 0.73 -6.74 14.66
CA GLU A 21 1.03 -5.84 15.76
C GLU A 21 0.84 -4.38 15.34
N HIS A 22 0.01 -3.64 16.07
CA HIS A 22 -0.22 -2.22 15.80
C HIS A 22 0.88 -1.40 16.47
N TYR A 23 1.63 -0.62 15.68
CA TYR A 23 2.68 0.24 16.19
C TYR A 23 2.38 1.71 15.94
N LEU A 24 2.06 2.40 17.04
CA LEU A 24 1.74 3.83 17.10
C LEU A 24 2.70 4.59 18.03
N ASP A 25 3.75 3.95 18.52
CA ASP A 25 4.60 4.49 19.58
C ASP A 25 5.92 5.11 19.10
N ALA A 26 6.11 5.21 17.78
CA ALA A 26 7.28 5.86 17.17
C ALA A 26 7.46 7.27 17.75
N GLU A 27 8.66 7.57 18.25
CA GLU A 27 8.99 8.87 18.83
C GLU A 27 9.12 9.96 17.75
N TYR A 28 9.67 9.59 16.60
CA TYR A 28 9.82 10.45 15.44
C TYR A 28 9.27 9.75 14.19
N LEU A 29 8.63 10.54 13.33
CA LEU A 29 8.17 10.11 12.02
C LEU A 29 8.87 10.95 10.97
N TYR A 30 9.19 10.30 9.86
CA TYR A 30 10.03 10.84 8.80
C TYR A 30 9.26 10.86 7.49
N TYR A 31 9.13 12.01 6.86
CA TYR A 31 8.37 12.17 5.62
C TYR A 31 9.29 12.52 4.47
N PRO A 32 9.62 11.58 3.57
CA PRO A 32 10.43 11.86 2.39
C PRO A 32 9.86 13.03 1.59
N VAL A 33 10.68 14.04 1.30
CA VAL A 33 10.25 15.20 0.49
C VAL A 33 10.24 14.83 -1.01
N THR A 34 11.00 13.82 -1.40
CA THR A 34 11.06 13.27 -2.77
C THR A 34 10.70 11.78 -2.79
N SER A 35 10.44 11.24 -3.97
CA SER A 35 10.30 9.80 -4.21
C SER A 35 10.85 9.42 -5.58
N ALA A 36 10.90 8.12 -5.89
CA ALA A 36 11.34 7.64 -7.20
C ALA A 36 10.52 8.22 -8.39
N ARG A 37 9.25 8.56 -8.17
CA ARG A 37 8.40 9.19 -9.20
C ARG A 37 8.32 10.71 -9.11
N CYS A 38 8.66 11.26 -7.95
CA CYS A 38 8.64 12.69 -7.69
C CYS A 38 10.04 13.15 -7.27
N PRO A 39 10.93 13.44 -8.24
CA PRO A 39 12.32 13.82 -7.95
C PRO A 39 12.43 15.18 -7.28
N GLU A 40 11.38 15.99 -7.32
CA GLU A 40 11.29 17.30 -6.69
C GLU A 40 10.19 17.30 -5.63
N GLY A 41 10.31 18.17 -4.64
CA GLY A 41 9.29 18.36 -3.63
C GLY A 41 9.64 19.50 -2.69
N GLU A 42 8.63 20.00 -1.99
CA GLU A 42 8.75 21.08 -1.03
C GLU A 42 7.81 20.85 0.15
N THR A 43 8.15 21.42 1.31
CA THR A 43 7.32 21.40 2.51
C THR A 43 6.69 22.77 2.73
N CYS A 44 5.45 22.80 3.22
CA CYS A 44 4.73 24.04 3.55
C CYS A 44 4.79 24.41 5.04
N VAL A 45 5.51 23.64 5.85
CA VAL A 45 5.64 23.82 7.31
C VAL A 45 7.03 24.33 7.71
N ILE A 46 7.14 24.89 8.92
CA ILE A 46 8.39 25.42 9.48
C ILE A 46 8.81 24.69 10.76
N GLY A 47 10.10 24.76 11.11
CA GLY A 47 10.61 24.19 12.37
C GLY A 47 9.92 24.80 13.60
N GLY A 48 9.53 23.94 14.54
CA GLY A 48 8.74 24.27 15.74
C GLY A 48 7.24 24.37 15.50
N GLN A 49 6.75 24.26 14.27
CA GLN A 49 5.31 24.21 13.99
C GLN A 49 4.72 22.91 14.56
N PHE A 50 3.61 23.04 15.28
CA PHE A 50 2.81 21.90 15.68
C PHE A 50 1.83 21.56 14.55
N ILE A 51 1.75 20.29 14.19
CA ILE A 51 0.93 19.77 13.10
C ILE A 51 0.02 18.63 13.59
N LYS A 52 -1.04 18.35 12.83
CA LYS A 52 -2.05 17.33 13.15
C LYS A 52 -2.06 16.18 12.15
N VAL A 53 -2.68 15.06 12.54
CA VAL A 53 -2.86 13.91 11.64
C VAL A 53 -3.72 14.33 10.44
N GLY A 54 -3.21 14.08 9.24
CA GLY A 54 -3.88 14.40 7.99
C GLY A 54 -3.71 15.84 7.52
N GLU A 55 -2.93 16.66 8.24
CA GLU A 55 -2.51 17.98 7.76
C GLU A 55 -1.54 17.81 6.58
N GLU A 56 -1.75 18.56 5.51
CA GLU A 56 -0.79 18.63 4.40
C GLU A 56 0.45 19.40 4.86
N ILE A 57 1.61 18.75 4.75
CA ILE A 57 2.90 19.28 5.21
C ILE A 57 3.87 19.57 4.06
N GLY A 58 3.43 19.31 2.82
CA GLY A 58 4.22 19.53 1.63
C GLY A 58 3.64 18.86 0.40
N THR A 59 4.36 18.97 -0.71
CA THR A 59 3.95 18.45 -2.00
C THR A 59 5.17 17.86 -2.71
N ARG A 60 5.04 16.64 -3.24
CA ARG A 60 6.02 16.05 -4.16
C ARG A 60 5.60 16.31 -5.59
N LYS A 61 6.55 16.66 -6.46
CA LYS A 61 6.34 17.00 -7.86
C LYS A 61 6.91 15.90 -8.76
N GLY A 62 6.02 15.22 -9.48
CA GLY A 62 6.36 14.25 -10.52
C GLY A 62 6.33 14.88 -11.91
N ALA A 63 6.59 14.07 -12.94
CA ALA A 63 6.70 14.57 -14.32
C ALA A 63 5.44 15.25 -14.87
N PHE A 64 4.26 14.84 -14.41
CA PHE A 64 2.95 15.34 -14.89
C PHE A 64 1.90 15.38 -13.79
N PHE A 65 2.31 15.23 -12.53
CA PHE A 65 1.40 15.10 -11.41
C PHE A 65 2.06 15.59 -10.12
N GLU A 66 1.23 16.01 -9.19
CA GLU A 66 1.65 16.35 -7.83
C GLU A 66 1.07 15.33 -6.84
N GLN A 67 1.76 15.17 -5.73
CA GLN A 67 1.36 14.30 -4.63
C GLN A 67 1.50 15.06 -3.30
N PRO A 68 0.38 15.44 -2.67
CA PRO A 68 0.40 15.96 -1.31
C PRO A 68 1.06 15.00 -0.33
N ILE A 69 1.83 15.55 0.61
CA ILE A 69 2.46 14.88 1.73
C ILE A 69 1.62 15.21 2.95
N HIS A 70 1.16 14.20 3.67
CA HIS A 70 0.39 14.40 4.89
C HIS A 70 1.14 13.92 6.11
N SER A 71 0.95 14.62 7.22
CA SER A 71 1.38 14.12 8.51
C SER A 71 0.52 12.92 8.92
N THR A 72 1.18 11.90 9.44
CA THR A 72 0.52 10.68 9.92
C THR A 72 0.41 10.63 11.43
N VAL A 73 0.94 11.66 12.11
CA VAL A 73 0.89 11.89 13.56
C VAL A 73 0.51 13.34 13.87
N SER A 74 0.14 13.62 15.11
CA SER A 74 0.21 14.97 15.66
C SER A 74 1.55 15.15 16.36
N GLY A 75 2.12 16.35 16.29
CA GLY A 75 3.47 16.54 16.79
C GLY A 75 4.13 17.84 16.35
N GLU A 76 5.40 17.97 16.70
CA GLU A 76 6.22 19.15 16.39
C GLU A 76 7.17 18.85 15.23
N VAL A 77 7.25 19.74 14.25
CA VAL A 77 8.25 19.68 13.19
C VAL A 77 9.62 20.05 13.75
N VAL A 78 10.57 19.12 13.74
CA VAL A 78 11.88 19.31 14.40
C VAL A 78 13.07 19.49 13.45
N GLY A 79 12.88 19.27 12.15
CA GLY A 79 13.91 19.53 11.15
C GLY A 79 13.88 18.55 9.99
N TYR A 80 15.06 18.27 9.43
CA TYR A 80 15.24 17.34 8.33
C TYR A 80 16.44 16.44 8.58
N GLU A 81 16.32 15.18 8.18
CA GLU A 81 17.46 14.27 8.09
C GLU A 81 17.28 13.33 6.91
N LYS A 82 18.30 12.54 6.62
CA LYS A 82 18.30 11.65 5.46
C LYS A 82 18.08 10.20 5.88
N HIS A 83 17.14 9.52 5.23
CA HIS A 83 16.91 8.08 5.38
C HIS A 83 16.79 7.37 4.04
N ILE A 84 16.85 6.04 4.06
CA ILE A 84 16.58 5.23 2.88
C ILE A 84 15.08 5.16 2.60
N ASP A 85 14.65 5.51 1.38
CA ASP A 85 13.26 5.34 0.95
C ASP A 85 13.02 3.95 0.28
N GLN A 86 11.80 3.73 -0.22
CA GLN A 86 11.42 2.51 -0.95
C GLN A 86 12.30 2.18 -2.17
N SER A 87 13.04 3.15 -2.71
CA SER A 87 13.93 2.94 -3.85
C SER A 87 15.33 2.48 -3.44
N GLY A 88 15.62 2.37 -2.14
CA GLY A 88 16.94 2.06 -1.62
C GLY A 88 17.89 3.26 -1.62
N LYS A 89 17.40 4.48 -1.88
CA LYS A 89 18.21 5.70 -1.95
C LYS A 89 18.04 6.55 -0.69
N LEU A 90 19.11 7.25 -0.34
CA LEU A 90 19.08 8.23 0.74
C LEU A 90 18.37 9.51 0.26
N VAL A 91 17.31 9.90 0.94
CA VAL A 91 16.47 11.08 0.59
C VAL A 91 16.27 11.96 1.81
N ASP A 92 16.05 13.26 1.58
CA ASP A 92 15.71 14.20 2.65
C ASP A 92 14.28 13.94 3.16
N CYS A 93 14.15 13.80 4.47
CA CYS A 93 12.92 13.54 5.18
C CYS A 93 12.65 14.68 6.17
N LEU A 94 11.44 15.22 6.14
CA LEU A 94 10.94 16.08 7.21
C LEU A 94 10.72 15.25 8.47
N ILE A 95 11.24 15.70 9.61
CA ILE A 95 11.14 15.01 10.90
C ILE A 95 10.03 15.64 11.72
N VAL A 96 9.14 14.80 12.23
CA VAL A 96 8.08 15.19 13.16
C VAL A 96 8.22 14.39 14.45
N LYS A 97 8.36 15.09 15.57
CA LYS A 97 8.33 14.48 16.90
C LYS A 97 6.89 14.19 17.28
N ASN A 98 6.57 12.92 17.42
CA ASN A 98 5.22 12.44 17.73
C ASN A 98 4.81 12.79 19.16
N ASP A 99 3.69 13.48 19.33
CA ASP A 99 3.13 13.75 20.66
C ASP A 99 2.25 12.61 21.20
N LYS A 100 1.99 11.60 20.36
CA LYS A 100 1.19 10.40 20.61
C LYS A 100 -0.28 10.65 20.92
N LYS A 101 -0.80 11.86 20.69
CA LYS A 101 -2.22 12.18 20.89
C LYS A 101 -3.07 11.86 19.67
N TYR A 102 -2.47 11.87 18.49
CA TYR A 102 -3.13 11.63 17.21
C TYR A 102 -4.34 12.56 16.98
N GLU A 103 -4.19 13.83 17.34
CA GLU A 103 -5.21 14.84 17.07
C GLU A 103 -5.40 15.01 15.56
N LEU A 104 -6.63 14.86 15.08
CA LEU A 104 -6.98 14.96 13.66
C LEU A 104 -7.02 16.43 13.22
N HIS A 105 -6.51 16.71 12.02
CA HIS A 105 -6.66 18.01 11.39
C HIS A 105 -8.13 18.28 11.04
N GLU A 106 -8.54 19.54 11.07
CA GLU A 106 -9.92 20.00 10.91
C GLU A 106 -10.53 19.65 9.53
N SER A 107 -9.69 19.37 8.53
CA SER A 107 -10.13 18.89 7.21
C SER A 107 -10.58 17.42 7.22
N ILE A 108 -10.17 16.64 8.22
CA ILE A 108 -10.50 15.21 8.32
C ILE A 108 -11.90 15.08 8.89
N LYS A 109 -12.85 14.71 8.02
CA LYS A 109 -14.26 14.57 8.37
C LYS A 109 -14.84 13.32 7.73
N GLU A 110 -15.62 12.60 8.51
CA GLU A 110 -16.43 11.50 8.00
C GLU A 110 -17.59 12.06 7.15
N ARG A 111 -17.80 11.47 5.98
CA ARG A 111 -18.92 11.76 5.08
C ARG A 111 -20.07 10.80 5.33
N THR A 112 -21.30 11.28 5.28
CA THR A 112 -22.48 10.41 5.30
C THR A 112 -22.63 9.65 3.98
N ASP A 113 -23.46 8.61 3.97
CA ASP A 113 -23.68 7.84 2.74
C ASP A 113 -24.41 8.70 1.69
N GLU A 114 -25.28 9.62 2.12
CA GLU A 114 -25.95 10.60 1.25
C GLU A 114 -24.96 11.59 0.62
N GLU A 115 -23.98 12.07 1.39
CA GLU A 115 -22.93 12.96 0.86
C GLU A 115 -22.09 12.23 -0.18
N ILE A 116 -21.75 10.97 0.08
CA ILE A 116 -21.03 10.13 -0.88
C ILE A 116 -21.88 9.87 -2.13
N ASP A 117 -23.19 9.65 -1.98
CA ASP A 117 -24.21 9.52 -3.05
C ASP A 117 -24.36 10.74 -3.93
N ALA A 118 -24.13 11.93 -3.40
CA ALA A 118 -24.15 13.16 -4.16
C ALA A 118 -22.84 13.45 -4.93
N LEU A 119 -21.73 12.77 -4.62
CA LEU A 119 -20.44 13.06 -5.25
C LEU A 119 -20.46 12.84 -6.76
N THR A 120 -20.04 13.88 -7.48
CA THR A 120 -19.69 13.77 -8.89
C THR A 120 -18.35 13.05 -9.07
N LYS A 121 -18.11 12.53 -10.28
CA LYS A 121 -16.81 11.94 -10.65
C LYS A 121 -15.64 12.90 -10.39
N SER A 122 -15.81 14.19 -10.70
CA SER A 122 -14.79 15.21 -10.47
C SER A 122 -14.47 15.40 -8.99
N GLU A 123 -15.49 15.50 -8.13
CA GLU A 123 -15.28 15.65 -6.68
C GLU A 123 -14.62 14.40 -6.10
N PHE A 124 -15.01 13.21 -6.57
CA PHE A 124 -14.37 11.96 -6.17
C PHE A 124 -12.89 11.93 -6.52
N VAL A 125 -12.56 12.27 -7.77
CA VAL A 125 -11.18 12.37 -8.26
C VAL A 125 -10.39 13.36 -7.41
N GLU A 126 -10.98 14.51 -7.09
CA GLU A 126 -10.32 15.53 -6.27
C GLU A 126 -10.08 15.01 -4.85
N ILE A 127 -11.05 14.36 -4.20
CA ILE A 127 -10.84 13.75 -2.87
C ILE A 127 -9.67 12.76 -2.88
N VAL A 128 -9.58 11.91 -3.91
CA VAL A 128 -8.49 10.93 -4.04
C VAL A 128 -7.14 11.61 -4.32
N LYS A 129 -7.13 12.72 -5.07
CA LYS A 129 -5.95 13.54 -5.35
C LYS A 129 -5.45 14.23 -4.09
N GLU A 130 -6.34 14.95 -3.41
CA GLU A 130 -6.03 15.69 -2.17
C GLU A 130 -5.60 14.75 -1.04
N ALA A 131 -6.07 13.50 -1.01
CA ALA A 131 -5.56 12.49 -0.08
C ALA A 131 -4.11 12.01 -0.38
N GLY A 132 -3.50 12.47 -1.47
CA GLY A 132 -2.15 12.05 -1.90
C GLY A 132 -2.06 10.57 -2.28
N LEU A 133 -3.20 9.95 -2.65
CA LEU A 133 -3.29 8.51 -2.88
C LEU A 133 -2.65 8.10 -4.22
N VAL A 134 -1.70 7.18 -4.11
CA VAL A 134 -1.05 6.50 -5.22
C VAL A 134 -1.34 5.00 -5.18
N GLY A 135 -1.07 4.29 -6.27
CA GLY A 135 -1.20 2.84 -6.36
C GLY A 135 -0.28 2.14 -5.37
N LEU A 136 -0.87 1.51 -4.36
CA LEU A 136 -0.17 0.86 -3.25
C LEU A 136 0.32 -0.56 -3.56
N GLY A 137 0.13 -1.02 -4.81
CA GLY A 137 0.66 -2.29 -5.31
C GLY A 137 2.15 -2.25 -5.74
N GLY A 138 2.83 -1.12 -5.52
CA GLY A 138 4.28 -0.97 -5.72
C GLY A 138 4.69 0.05 -6.77
N SER A 139 3.87 0.29 -7.79
CA SER A 139 4.22 1.24 -8.85
C SER A 139 4.07 2.71 -8.45
N ALA A 140 3.35 3.03 -7.37
CA ALA A 140 3.06 4.41 -6.93
C ALA A 140 2.45 5.32 -8.02
N PHE A 141 1.73 4.74 -9.01
CA PHE A 141 1.04 5.56 -10.01
C PHE A 141 -0.15 6.30 -9.37
N PRO A 142 -0.37 7.60 -9.61
CA PRO A 142 -1.45 8.36 -8.98
C PRO A 142 -2.83 7.76 -9.24
N THR A 143 -3.55 7.44 -8.16
CA THR A 143 -4.84 6.75 -8.25
C THR A 143 -5.88 7.64 -8.92
N TYR A 144 -5.86 8.95 -8.63
CA TYR A 144 -6.77 9.93 -9.24
C TYR A 144 -6.63 10.01 -10.77
N ILE A 145 -5.42 9.87 -11.31
CA ILE A 145 -5.19 9.90 -12.77
C ILE A 145 -5.84 8.69 -13.45
N LYS A 146 -5.82 7.51 -12.82
CA LYS A 146 -6.56 6.35 -13.36
C LYS A 146 -8.07 6.62 -13.43
N LEU A 147 -8.60 7.36 -12.46
CA LEU A 147 -10.03 7.69 -12.36
C LEU A 147 -10.45 8.82 -13.30
N GLN A 148 -9.52 9.69 -13.70
CA GLN A 148 -9.76 10.79 -14.65
C GLN A 148 -10.05 10.35 -16.09
N THR A 149 -9.88 9.06 -16.41
CA THR A 149 -10.14 8.53 -17.76
C THR A 149 -11.52 8.95 -18.30
N ASP A 150 -11.57 9.34 -19.57
CA ASP A 150 -12.80 9.65 -20.31
C ASP A 150 -13.45 8.40 -20.92
N LYS A 151 -12.77 7.26 -20.87
CA LYS A 151 -13.25 5.99 -21.45
C LYS A 151 -14.40 5.42 -20.63
N LYS A 152 -15.32 4.77 -21.33
CA LYS A 152 -16.35 3.93 -20.70
C LYS A 152 -15.67 2.76 -20.01
N ILE A 153 -15.98 2.54 -18.73
CA ILE A 153 -15.47 1.43 -17.94
C ILE A 153 -16.60 0.44 -17.72
N ASP A 154 -16.35 -0.83 -18.04
CA ASP A 154 -17.28 -1.94 -17.86
C ASP A 154 -16.97 -2.72 -16.56
N ILE A 155 -15.69 -2.83 -16.17
CA ILE A 155 -15.25 -3.59 -14.99
C ILE A 155 -14.18 -2.83 -14.19
N VAL A 156 -14.35 -2.78 -12.86
CA VAL A 156 -13.27 -2.40 -11.94
C VAL A 156 -12.74 -3.64 -11.22
N PHE A 157 -11.44 -3.86 -11.32
CA PHE A 157 -10.75 -4.96 -10.64
C PHE A 157 -10.12 -4.51 -9.32
N ALA A 158 -10.36 -5.31 -8.28
CA ALA A 158 -9.60 -5.34 -7.05
C ALA A 158 -8.58 -6.49 -7.11
N ASN A 159 -7.33 -6.16 -7.37
CA ASN A 159 -6.24 -7.12 -7.42
C ASN A 159 -5.74 -7.46 -6.01
N GLY A 160 -6.17 -8.62 -5.51
CA GLY A 160 -5.78 -9.22 -4.23
C GLY A 160 -4.86 -10.44 -4.38
N VAL A 161 -4.19 -10.60 -5.52
CA VAL A 161 -3.42 -11.82 -5.83
C VAL A 161 -2.14 -11.94 -4.99
N GLU A 162 -1.53 -10.81 -4.62
CA GLU A 162 -0.28 -10.70 -3.85
C GLU A 162 0.79 -11.75 -4.26
N CYS A 163 1.50 -11.45 -5.34
CA CYS A 163 2.38 -12.40 -6.00
C CYS A 163 3.76 -12.55 -5.35
N GLU A 164 4.27 -11.50 -4.71
CA GLU A 164 5.57 -11.53 -4.05
C GLU A 164 5.60 -12.57 -2.91
N PRO A 165 6.60 -13.47 -2.89
CA PRO A 165 6.87 -14.34 -1.75
C PRO A 165 7.23 -13.56 -0.47
N TYR A 166 7.11 -14.21 0.68
CA TYR A 166 7.57 -13.71 2.00
C TYR A 166 6.92 -12.41 2.52
N LEU A 167 5.79 -11.99 1.95
CA LEU A 167 4.99 -10.88 2.46
C LEU A 167 3.49 -11.22 2.43
N ILE A 168 2.72 -10.65 3.36
CA ILE A 168 1.29 -10.94 3.55
C ILE A 168 0.44 -9.68 3.81
N ALA A 169 0.90 -8.51 3.39
CA ALA A 169 0.22 -7.24 3.65
C ALA A 169 -1.20 -7.22 3.04
N ASP A 170 -1.34 -7.50 1.75
CA ASP A 170 -2.65 -7.54 1.07
C ASP A 170 -3.49 -8.75 1.54
N TYR A 171 -2.84 -9.87 1.83
CA TYR A 171 -3.50 -11.04 2.42
C TYR A 171 -4.15 -10.69 3.77
N GLY A 172 -3.38 -10.05 4.67
CA GLY A 172 -3.86 -9.62 5.98
C GLY A 172 -5.00 -8.62 5.87
N LEU A 173 -4.89 -7.66 4.96
CA LEU A 173 -5.95 -6.67 4.72
C LEU A 173 -7.26 -7.35 4.29
N MET A 174 -7.21 -8.27 3.32
CA MET A 174 -8.41 -8.99 2.87
C MET A 174 -9.02 -9.87 3.96
N LEU A 175 -8.20 -10.45 4.84
CA LEU A 175 -8.67 -11.29 5.93
C LEU A 175 -9.37 -10.47 7.03
N HIS A 176 -8.76 -9.36 7.44
CA HIS A 176 -9.18 -8.60 8.60
C HIS A 176 -10.15 -7.45 8.27
N GLU A 177 -9.99 -6.79 7.13
CA GLU A 177 -10.75 -5.59 6.72
C GLU A 177 -11.40 -5.72 5.32
N PRO A 178 -12.09 -6.83 5.00
CA PRO A 178 -12.70 -7.03 3.67
C PRO A 178 -13.71 -5.93 3.31
N SER A 179 -14.41 -5.38 4.30
CA SER A 179 -15.42 -4.33 4.09
C SER A 179 -14.82 -3.05 3.53
N LYS A 180 -13.60 -2.66 3.94
CA LYS A 180 -12.93 -1.47 3.42
C LYS A 180 -12.58 -1.62 1.94
N ILE A 181 -12.14 -2.82 1.54
CA ILE A 181 -11.83 -3.14 0.15
C ILE A 181 -13.10 -3.09 -0.71
N ILE A 182 -14.18 -3.73 -0.24
CA ILE A 182 -15.44 -3.80 -0.98
C ILE A 182 -16.06 -2.40 -1.13
N GLN A 183 -16.11 -1.60 -0.06
CA GLN A 183 -16.62 -0.23 -0.14
C GLN A 183 -15.73 0.65 -1.02
N GLY A 184 -14.41 0.52 -0.94
CA GLY A 184 -13.49 1.18 -1.85
C GLY A 184 -13.71 0.81 -3.32
N LEU A 185 -14.01 -0.46 -3.60
CA LEU A 185 -14.40 -0.95 -4.92
C LEU A 185 -15.73 -0.32 -5.38
N ILE A 186 -16.75 -0.29 -4.52
CA ILE A 186 -18.05 0.33 -4.80
C ILE A 186 -17.89 1.81 -5.14
N TYR A 187 -17.13 2.54 -4.33
CA TYR A 187 -16.82 3.96 -4.52
C TYR A 187 -16.12 4.20 -5.86
N THR A 188 -15.16 3.34 -6.20
CA THR A 188 -14.45 3.38 -7.47
C THR A 188 -15.37 3.08 -8.66
N MET A 189 -16.23 2.06 -8.55
CA MET A 189 -17.22 1.70 -9.57
C MET A 189 -18.17 2.86 -9.85
N LYS A 190 -18.66 3.53 -8.80
CA LYS A 190 -19.51 4.71 -8.90
C LYS A 190 -18.80 5.88 -9.57
N ALA A 191 -17.57 6.18 -9.17
CA ALA A 191 -16.77 7.24 -9.79
C ALA A 191 -16.48 6.98 -11.28
N SER A 192 -16.26 5.72 -11.66
CA SER A 192 -16.02 5.35 -13.06
C SER A 192 -17.28 5.08 -13.88
N GLY A 193 -18.45 4.97 -13.22
CA GLY A 193 -19.69 4.51 -13.85
C GLY A 193 -19.70 3.03 -14.25
N ALA A 194 -18.81 2.22 -13.66
CA ALA A 194 -18.68 0.81 -14.02
C ALA A 194 -19.81 0.00 -13.37
N PRO A 195 -20.51 -0.86 -14.14
CA PRO A 195 -21.59 -1.67 -13.60
C PRO A 195 -21.08 -2.84 -12.75
N LYS A 196 -19.84 -3.30 -12.97
CA LYS A 196 -19.32 -4.54 -12.39
C LYS A 196 -17.99 -4.36 -11.66
N GLY A 197 -17.84 -5.06 -10.54
CA GLY A 197 -16.59 -5.20 -9.80
C GLY A 197 -16.11 -6.65 -9.75
N ILE A 198 -14.80 -6.88 -9.84
CA ILE A 198 -14.21 -8.21 -9.68
C ILE A 198 -13.08 -8.15 -8.65
N ILE A 199 -13.16 -8.98 -7.61
CA ILE A 199 -12.09 -9.16 -6.64
C ILE A 199 -11.32 -10.44 -7.01
N ALA A 200 -10.12 -10.27 -7.55
CA ALA A 200 -9.29 -11.39 -8.00
C ALA A 200 -8.32 -11.81 -6.89
N ILE A 201 -8.36 -13.10 -6.53
CA ILE A 201 -7.51 -13.70 -5.50
C ILE A 201 -6.92 -15.02 -5.98
N LYS A 202 -5.80 -15.46 -5.40
CA LYS A 202 -5.25 -16.79 -5.69
C LYS A 202 -6.21 -17.89 -5.24
N GLU A 203 -6.39 -18.92 -6.07
CA GLU A 203 -7.24 -20.08 -5.79
C GLU A 203 -6.87 -20.83 -4.49
N LYS A 204 -5.61 -20.73 -4.03
CA LYS A 204 -5.17 -21.34 -2.76
C LYS A 204 -5.73 -20.65 -1.51
N TYR A 205 -6.21 -19.41 -1.62
CA TYR A 205 -6.68 -18.61 -0.48
C TYR A 205 -8.18 -18.78 -0.27
N LYS A 206 -8.60 -20.01 0.03
CA LYS A 206 -10.02 -20.36 0.29
C LYS A 206 -10.59 -19.56 1.46
N GLU A 207 -9.78 -19.35 2.50
CA GLU A 207 -10.14 -18.55 3.67
C GLU A 207 -10.45 -17.09 3.31
N ILE A 208 -9.71 -16.52 2.36
CA ILE A 208 -9.96 -15.15 1.87
C ILE A 208 -11.23 -15.10 1.03
N LYS A 209 -11.45 -16.10 0.17
CA LYS A 209 -12.68 -16.21 -0.62
C LYS A 209 -13.92 -16.25 0.28
N GLU A 210 -13.92 -17.09 1.31
CA GLU A 210 -15.01 -17.22 2.26
C GLU A 210 -15.27 -15.90 2.99
N ARG A 211 -14.21 -15.24 3.44
CA ARG A 211 -14.29 -13.96 4.16
C ARG A 211 -14.88 -12.85 3.30
N LEU A 212 -14.40 -12.70 2.06
CA LEU A 212 -14.90 -11.73 1.10
C LEU A 212 -16.36 -12.01 0.72
N ASN A 213 -16.70 -13.26 0.39
CA ASN A 213 -18.07 -13.64 0.05
C ASN A 213 -19.05 -13.42 1.21
N PHE A 214 -18.62 -13.69 2.45
CA PHE A 214 -19.44 -13.39 3.62
C PHE A 214 -19.71 -11.88 3.74
N CYS A 215 -18.67 -11.06 3.56
CA CYS A 215 -18.79 -9.60 3.62
C CYS A 215 -19.67 -9.04 2.48
N LEU A 216 -19.55 -9.58 1.26
CA LEU A 216 -20.34 -9.17 0.10
C LEU A 216 -21.86 -9.34 0.28
N ARG A 217 -22.31 -10.20 1.21
CA ARG A 217 -23.75 -10.32 1.52
C ARG A 217 -24.37 -9.02 2.00
N GLN A 218 -23.57 -8.13 2.60
CA GLN A 218 -24.01 -6.80 3.04
C GLN A 218 -24.11 -5.79 1.89
N PHE A 219 -23.60 -6.14 0.70
CA PHE A 219 -23.50 -5.29 -0.48
C PHE A 219 -24.16 -5.96 -1.70
N SER A 220 -25.21 -6.75 -1.48
CA SER A 220 -25.86 -7.60 -2.50
C SER A 220 -26.56 -6.83 -3.63
N ASN A 221 -26.71 -5.52 -3.48
CA ASN A 221 -27.23 -4.61 -4.51
C ASN A 221 -26.18 -4.20 -5.55
N TYR A 222 -24.90 -4.55 -5.35
CA TYR A 222 -23.81 -4.31 -6.30
C TYR A 222 -23.42 -5.59 -7.03
N ASP A 223 -23.15 -5.50 -8.33
CA ASP A 223 -22.62 -6.62 -9.13
C ASP A 223 -21.11 -6.76 -8.87
N ILE A 224 -20.77 -7.41 -7.76
CA ILE A 224 -19.40 -7.68 -7.34
C ILE A 224 -19.23 -9.17 -7.07
N GLU A 225 -18.20 -9.77 -7.68
CA GLU A 225 -17.86 -11.17 -7.46
C GLU A 225 -16.39 -11.38 -7.06
N VAL A 226 -16.13 -12.49 -6.36
CA VAL A 226 -14.77 -12.94 -6.03
C VAL A 226 -14.37 -14.04 -7.01
N VAL A 227 -13.34 -13.74 -7.82
CA VAL A 227 -12.81 -14.68 -8.83
C VAL A 227 -11.49 -15.26 -8.35
N GLU A 228 -11.36 -16.56 -8.52
CA GLU A 228 -10.13 -17.30 -8.21
C GLU A 228 -9.26 -17.38 -9.46
N VAL A 229 -8.00 -16.99 -9.33
CA VAL A 229 -6.98 -17.06 -10.38
C VAL A 229 -5.84 -18.00 -9.97
N GLY A 230 -4.93 -18.29 -10.91
CA GLY A 230 -3.85 -19.27 -10.72
C GLY A 230 -2.90 -19.00 -9.54
N ASN A 231 -2.20 -20.04 -9.10
CA ASN A 231 -1.27 -19.99 -7.96
C ASN A 231 0.19 -19.68 -8.31
N HIS A 232 0.46 -19.07 -9.46
CA HIS A 232 1.83 -18.89 -9.96
C HIS A 232 2.26 -17.41 -9.99
N TYR A 233 3.56 -17.17 -10.08
CA TYR A 233 4.10 -15.85 -10.42
C TYR A 233 4.26 -15.78 -11.95
N PRO A 234 3.87 -14.69 -12.65
CA PRO A 234 3.38 -13.41 -12.14
C PRO A 234 1.84 -13.25 -12.24
N GLN A 235 1.02 -14.15 -11.70
CA GLN A 235 -0.46 -14.08 -11.82
C GLN A 235 -1.06 -12.73 -11.39
N GLY A 236 -0.42 -12.02 -10.47
CA GLY A 236 -0.85 -10.71 -9.95
C GLY A 236 -0.42 -9.53 -10.83
N TRP A 237 0.34 -9.76 -11.89
CA TRP A 237 0.53 -8.77 -12.94
C TRP A 237 -0.81 -8.48 -13.60
N GLU A 238 -1.11 -7.22 -13.85
CA GLU A 238 -2.47 -6.79 -14.21
C GLU A 238 -3.00 -7.43 -15.49
N LEU A 239 -2.16 -7.66 -16.50
CA LEU A 239 -2.59 -8.29 -17.75
C LEU A 239 -2.95 -9.76 -17.55
N GLU A 240 -2.10 -10.51 -16.84
CA GLU A 240 -2.31 -11.93 -16.52
C GLU A 240 -3.54 -12.12 -15.62
N MET A 241 -3.71 -11.24 -14.63
CA MET A 241 -4.86 -11.26 -13.72
C MET A 241 -6.16 -11.01 -14.48
N ILE A 242 -6.21 -9.98 -15.33
CA ILE A 242 -7.41 -9.61 -16.10
C ILE A 242 -7.77 -10.71 -17.11
N GLU A 243 -6.78 -11.26 -17.82
CA GLU A 243 -7.02 -12.37 -18.75
C GLU A 243 -7.56 -13.61 -18.01
N ASN A 244 -6.97 -13.97 -16.88
CA ASN A 244 -7.40 -15.16 -16.13
C ASN A 244 -8.77 -14.97 -15.47
N ALA A 245 -9.04 -13.77 -14.93
CA ALA A 245 -10.27 -13.49 -14.20
C ALA A 245 -11.48 -13.21 -15.11
N ALA A 246 -11.28 -12.61 -16.29
CA ALA A 246 -12.37 -12.15 -17.16
C ALA A 246 -12.21 -12.52 -18.64
N GLY A 247 -11.11 -13.17 -19.04
CA GLY A 247 -10.86 -13.54 -20.44
C GLY A 247 -10.52 -12.35 -21.35
N ILE A 248 -10.28 -11.17 -20.78
CA ILE A 248 -9.99 -9.95 -21.55
C ILE A 248 -8.48 -9.89 -21.83
N LYS A 249 -8.11 -10.03 -23.10
CA LYS A 249 -6.72 -9.94 -23.55
C LYS A 249 -6.34 -8.50 -23.89
N ILE A 250 -5.35 -7.97 -23.19
CA ILE A 250 -4.84 -6.62 -23.38
C ILE A 250 -3.36 -6.71 -23.76
N PRO A 251 -2.94 -6.17 -24.92
CA PRO A 251 -1.54 -6.15 -25.31
C PRO A 251 -0.67 -5.39 -24.29
N GLN A 252 0.58 -5.82 -24.14
CA GLN A 252 1.53 -5.14 -23.27
C GLN A 252 1.79 -3.70 -23.75
N GLY A 253 1.78 -2.75 -22.81
CA GLY A 253 2.01 -1.32 -23.08
C GLY A 253 0.74 -0.53 -23.38
N GLU A 254 -0.40 -1.20 -23.54
CA GLU A 254 -1.69 -0.56 -23.72
C GLU A 254 -2.29 -0.02 -22.41
N ILE A 255 -3.15 1.00 -22.56
CA ILE A 255 -3.89 1.58 -21.43
C ILE A 255 -5.15 0.74 -21.18
N LEU A 256 -5.26 0.17 -19.98
CA LEU A 256 -6.38 -0.69 -19.57
C LEU A 256 -7.76 -0.09 -19.83
N ALA A 257 -7.92 1.23 -19.62
CA ALA A 257 -9.18 1.92 -19.81
C ALA A 257 -9.70 1.88 -21.26
N ASN A 258 -8.81 1.72 -22.26
CA ASN A 258 -9.22 1.53 -23.66
C ASN A 258 -9.96 0.21 -23.90
N TYR A 259 -9.83 -0.74 -22.97
CA TYR A 259 -10.46 -2.05 -22.99
C TYR A 259 -11.61 -2.15 -21.98
N GLY A 260 -12.09 -1.02 -21.47
CA GLY A 260 -13.21 -0.97 -20.55
C GLY A 260 -12.88 -1.44 -19.14
N VAL A 261 -11.61 -1.46 -18.74
CA VAL A 261 -11.22 -1.96 -17.41
C VAL A 261 -10.36 -0.98 -16.63
N LEU A 262 -10.60 -0.90 -15.33
CA LEU A 262 -9.68 -0.28 -14.36
C LEU A 262 -9.19 -1.34 -13.38
N ASN A 263 -7.93 -1.23 -12.97
CA ASN A 263 -7.30 -2.16 -12.04
C ASN A 263 -6.63 -1.43 -10.88
N PHE A 264 -7.02 -1.82 -9.67
CA PHE A 264 -6.50 -1.28 -8.42
C PHE A 264 -6.09 -2.42 -7.49
N ASN A 265 -4.97 -2.25 -6.79
CA ASN A 265 -4.59 -3.15 -5.72
C ASN A 265 -5.57 -3.01 -4.53
N VAL A 266 -5.82 -4.10 -3.80
CA VAL A 266 -6.76 -4.10 -2.66
C VAL A 266 -6.42 -3.08 -1.57
N SER A 267 -5.14 -2.87 -1.25
CA SER A 267 -4.71 -1.79 -0.34
C SER A 267 -5.07 -0.40 -0.87
N THR A 268 -4.99 -0.21 -2.19
CA THR A 268 -5.37 1.06 -2.83
C THR A 268 -6.87 1.30 -2.65
N LEU A 269 -7.71 0.29 -2.88
CA LEU A 269 -9.16 0.41 -2.71
C LEU A 269 -9.55 0.65 -1.24
N ALA A 270 -8.94 -0.07 -0.29
CA ALA A 270 -9.16 0.25 1.12
C ALA A 270 -8.78 1.69 1.47
N SER A 271 -7.74 2.24 0.84
CA SER A 271 -7.35 3.65 1.03
C SER A 271 -8.30 4.63 0.31
N VAL A 272 -8.90 4.24 -0.82
CA VAL A 272 -10.00 5.00 -1.45
C VAL A 272 -11.18 5.10 -0.48
N TYR A 273 -11.53 4.00 0.18
CA TYR A 273 -12.56 4.03 1.22
C TYR A 273 -12.22 5.01 2.34
N GLU A 274 -11.01 4.97 2.89
CA GLU A 274 -10.59 5.90 3.96
C GLU A 274 -10.63 7.37 3.51
N ALA A 275 -10.15 7.68 2.30
CA ALA A 275 -10.17 9.04 1.77
C ALA A 275 -11.59 9.57 1.55
N VAL A 276 -12.47 8.73 0.99
CA VAL A 276 -13.84 9.13 0.63
C VAL A 276 -14.76 9.13 1.84
N LYS A 277 -14.76 8.06 2.64
CA LYS A 277 -15.63 7.92 3.81
C LYS A 277 -15.13 8.76 4.99
N ASN A 278 -13.84 8.72 5.29
CA ASN A 278 -13.29 9.29 6.53
C ASN A 278 -12.48 10.57 6.32
N GLY A 279 -12.25 10.98 5.07
CA GLY A 279 -11.38 12.12 4.76
C GLY A 279 -9.90 11.85 5.07
N LEU A 280 -9.50 10.60 5.30
CA LEU A 280 -8.16 10.25 5.77
C LEU A 280 -7.21 10.01 4.58
N PRO A 281 -5.99 10.56 4.61
CA PRO A 281 -4.94 10.19 3.66
C PRO A 281 -4.39 8.78 3.97
N VAL A 282 -3.46 8.29 3.17
CA VAL A 282 -2.75 7.04 3.50
C VAL A 282 -1.81 7.31 4.68
N PHE A 283 -2.21 6.96 5.89
CA PHE A 283 -1.42 7.25 7.09
C PHE A 283 -0.71 6.03 7.69
N GLU A 284 -1.11 4.83 7.30
CA GLU A 284 -0.54 3.58 7.80
C GLU A 284 -0.50 2.51 6.72
N ARG A 285 0.38 1.53 6.92
CA ARG A 285 0.52 0.36 6.04
C ARG A 285 0.68 -0.89 6.87
N LEU A 286 0.19 -2.00 6.30
CA LEU A 286 0.63 -3.32 6.74
C LEU A 286 2.05 -3.55 6.23
N PHE A 287 2.91 -4.00 7.13
CA PHE A 287 4.32 -4.21 6.88
C PHE A 287 4.78 -5.56 7.43
N THR A 288 5.43 -6.37 6.60
CA THR A 288 5.93 -7.69 6.99
C THR A 288 7.45 -7.67 7.14
N ILE A 289 7.95 -8.03 8.32
CA ILE A 289 9.34 -8.43 8.53
C ILE A 289 9.41 -9.95 8.40
N SER A 290 10.28 -10.44 7.52
CA SER A 290 10.43 -11.87 7.28
C SER A 290 11.86 -12.29 6.97
N GLY A 291 12.12 -13.59 7.00
CA GLY A 291 13.39 -14.18 6.58
C GLY A 291 14.02 -15.05 7.67
N ASN A 292 15.05 -15.81 7.32
CA ASN A 292 15.69 -16.70 8.29
C ASN A 292 16.69 -15.98 9.22
N GLY A 293 17.15 -14.78 8.84
CA GLY A 293 18.11 -13.98 9.61
C GLY A 293 17.47 -13.01 10.60
N ILE A 294 16.14 -13.04 10.76
CA ILE A 294 15.39 -12.10 11.62
C ILE A 294 14.22 -12.78 12.31
N HIS A 295 13.74 -12.20 13.40
CA HIS A 295 12.46 -12.58 13.99
C HIS A 295 11.31 -12.05 13.12
N ASN A 296 10.55 -12.97 12.53
CA ASN A 296 9.43 -12.65 11.65
C ASN A 296 8.30 -11.99 12.46
N LYS A 297 7.70 -10.91 11.92
CA LYS A 297 6.54 -10.25 12.53
C LYS A 297 5.78 -9.43 11.48
N ASN A 298 4.46 -9.33 11.64
CA ASN A 298 3.62 -8.44 10.84
C ASN A 298 3.21 -7.24 11.67
N PHE A 299 3.21 -6.08 11.04
CA PHE A 299 2.87 -4.82 11.66
C PHE A 299 1.77 -4.10 10.90
N ARG A 300 1.03 -3.28 11.63
CA ARG A 300 0.35 -2.10 11.08
C ARG A 300 1.03 -0.88 11.68
N ALA A 301 1.72 -0.11 10.86
CA ALA A 301 2.54 1.00 11.33
C ALA A 301 2.29 2.26 10.51
N ARG A 302 2.52 3.42 11.12
CA ARG A 302 2.38 4.73 10.47
C ARG A 302 3.41 4.88 9.34
N ILE A 303 2.99 5.44 8.23
CA ILE A 303 3.92 5.94 7.22
C ILE A 303 4.83 6.98 7.88
N GLY A 304 6.13 6.87 7.63
CA GLY A 304 7.19 7.63 8.27
C GLY A 304 7.87 6.92 9.45
N THR A 305 7.36 5.75 9.88
CA THR A 305 8.06 4.93 10.87
C THR A 305 9.36 4.38 10.29
N LEU A 306 10.44 4.33 11.09
CA LEU A 306 11.65 3.63 10.68
C LEU A 306 11.51 2.11 10.82
N VAL A 307 11.95 1.39 9.80
CA VAL A 307 11.96 -0.08 9.80
C VAL A 307 12.86 -0.61 10.92
N SER A 308 13.95 0.07 11.26
CA SER A 308 14.81 -0.26 12.41
C SER A 308 14.04 -0.33 13.74
N ASP A 309 13.01 0.49 13.93
CA ASP A 309 12.20 0.45 15.16
C ASP A 309 11.28 -0.77 15.17
N LEU A 310 10.70 -1.11 14.01
CA LEU A 310 9.94 -2.35 13.84
C LEU A 310 10.80 -3.60 14.06
N ILE A 311 12.06 -3.58 13.60
CA ILE A 311 13.01 -4.68 13.82
C ILE A 311 13.26 -4.88 15.32
N LYS A 312 13.48 -3.81 16.09
CA LYS A 312 13.66 -3.90 17.55
C LYS A 312 12.43 -4.56 18.21
N ILE A 313 11.23 -4.15 17.81
CA ILE A 313 9.95 -4.70 18.33
C ILE A 313 9.74 -6.15 17.90
N ALA A 314 10.22 -6.54 16.72
CA ALA A 314 10.17 -7.91 16.24
C ALA A 314 11.07 -8.85 17.06
N GLY A 315 12.04 -8.32 17.81
CA GLY A 315 13.03 -9.09 18.56
C GLY A 315 14.43 -9.06 17.94
N GLY A 316 14.65 -8.23 16.91
CA GLY A 316 15.95 -8.04 16.28
C GLY A 316 16.36 -9.14 15.30
N TYR A 317 17.62 -9.05 14.86
CA TYR A 317 18.26 -10.03 13.99
C TYR A 317 18.62 -11.32 14.75
N LYS A 318 18.57 -12.44 14.04
CA LYS A 318 19.09 -13.74 14.48
C LYS A 318 20.54 -13.89 14.02
N ASP A 319 21.28 -14.83 14.61
CA ASP A 319 22.63 -15.23 14.17
C ASP A 319 23.55 -14.01 13.95
N LEU A 320 23.75 -13.19 14.99
CA LEU A 320 24.39 -11.86 14.88
C LEU A 320 25.83 -11.91 14.35
N ASP A 321 26.47 -13.07 14.37
CA ASP A 321 27.79 -13.36 13.81
C ASP A 321 27.78 -13.56 12.29
N GLN A 322 26.60 -13.73 11.67
CA GLN A 322 26.45 -13.93 10.23
C GLN A 322 25.98 -12.66 9.52
N ASN A 323 26.56 -12.38 8.35
CA ASN A 323 26.12 -11.30 7.48
C ASN A 323 24.67 -11.49 7.02
N LYS A 324 23.95 -10.37 6.90
CA LYS A 324 22.56 -10.34 6.44
C LYS A 324 22.45 -9.79 5.02
N VAL A 325 21.53 -10.36 4.26
CA VAL A 325 21.04 -9.79 3.00
C VAL A 325 19.66 -9.20 3.27
N LEU A 326 19.50 -7.90 3.04
CA LEU A 326 18.26 -7.19 3.25
C LEU A 326 17.60 -6.87 1.89
N ILE A 327 16.34 -7.26 1.75
CA ILE A 327 15.54 -6.98 0.55
C ILE A 327 14.31 -6.19 0.99
N LEU A 328 14.25 -4.93 0.57
CA LEU A 328 13.09 -4.07 0.78
C LEU A 328 12.03 -4.37 -0.28
N GLY A 329 10.83 -4.75 0.15
CA GLY A 329 9.79 -5.32 -0.71
C GLY A 329 9.89 -6.84 -0.83
N GLY A 330 9.52 -7.38 -1.99
CA GLY A 330 9.57 -8.82 -2.25
C GLY A 330 10.82 -9.27 -3.01
N PRO A 331 11.14 -10.57 -3.06
CA PRO A 331 12.37 -11.06 -3.69
C PRO A 331 12.39 -10.92 -5.22
N MET A 332 11.24 -10.70 -5.88
CA MET A 332 11.18 -10.60 -7.35
C MET A 332 11.39 -9.16 -7.84
N MET A 333 10.74 -8.18 -7.22
CA MET A 333 10.75 -6.77 -7.64
C MET A 333 11.34 -5.81 -6.61
N GLY A 334 11.73 -6.30 -5.42
CA GLY A 334 12.28 -5.48 -4.34
C GLY A 334 13.70 -4.99 -4.61
N VAL A 335 14.19 -4.18 -3.68
CA VAL A 335 15.51 -3.54 -3.76
C VAL A 335 16.42 -4.11 -2.68
N ASN A 336 17.65 -4.45 -3.04
CA ASN A 336 18.68 -4.81 -2.05
C ASN A 336 19.15 -3.54 -1.35
N VAL A 337 19.16 -3.56 -0.02
CA VAL A 337 19.58 -2.43 0.83
C VAL A 337 20.68 -2.89 1.77
N THR A 338 21.59 -1.97 2.13
CA THR A 338 22.76 -2.29 2.96
C THR A 338 22.57 -1.97 4.44
N GLN A 339 21.48 -1.29 4.79
CA GLN A 339 21.17 -0.85 6.15
C GLN A 339 19.65 -0.85 6.36
N ASP A 340 19.23 -0.89 7.62
CA ASP A 340 17.83 -0.95 8.06
C ASP A 340 17.24 0.40 8.47
N ASP A 341 18.01 1.48 8.31
CA ASP A 341 17.60 2.87 8.42
C ASP A 341 16.72 3.30 7.24
N ILE A 342 15.57 2.64 7.14
CA ILE A 342 14.62 2.73 6.04
C ILE A 342 13.34 3.35 6.57
N VAL A 343 12.87 4.40 5.91
CA VAL A 343 11.59 5.03 6.24
C VAL A 343 10.44 4.33 5.53
N MET A 344 9.38 4.03 6.27
CA MET A 344 8.14 3.51 5.69
C MET A 344 7.44 4.57 4.84
N THR A 345 7.16 4.22 3.59
CA THR A 345 6.40 5.07 2.65
C THR A 345 5.11 4.38 2.20
N HIS A 346 4.35 5.01 1.30
CA HIS A 346 3.09 4.45 0.78
C HIS A 346 3.29 3.04 0.16
N THR A 347 4.44 2.80 -0.48
CA THR A 347 4.73 1.53 -1.18
C THR A 347 5.69 0.61 -0.43
N THR A 348 6.10 0.97 0.79
CA THR A 348 6.93 0.10 1.64
C THR A 348 6.04 -0.94 2.33
N THR A 349 6.16 -2.21 1.95
CA THR A 349 5.27 -3.30 2.44
C THR A 349 5.99 -4.43 3.17
N SER A 350 7.31 -4.55 3.02
CA SER A 350 8.07 -5.60 3.71
C SER A 350 9.57 -5.32 3.75
N LEU A 351 10.24 -5.96 4.69
CA LEU A 351 11.68 -6.17 4.70
C LEU A 351 11.95 -7.66 4.88
N ILE A 352 12.70 -8.25 3.95
CA ILE A 352 13.19 -9.62 4.05
C ILE A 352 14.65 -9.55 4.50
N ALA A 353 14.99 -10.22 5.60
CA ALA A 353 16.34 -10.33 6.11
C ALA A 353 16.76 -11.81 6.20
N ASN A 354 17.68 -12.21 5.33
CA ASN A 354 18.19 -13.57 5.26
C ASN A 354 19.67 -13.62 5.66
N ASN A 355 20.11 -14.75 6.22
CA ASN A 355 21.53 -15.04 6.39
C ASN A 355 22.20 -15.19 5.01
N ALA A 356 23.40 -14.62 4.84
CA ALA A 356 24.11 -14.57 3.56
C ALA A 356 24.38 -15.97 2.95
N ASP A 357 24.52 -16.98 3.80
CA ASP A 357 24.80 -18.37 3.42
C ASP A 357 23.67 -18.99 2.56
N VAL A 358 22.48 -18.38 2.52
CA VAL A 358 21.38 -18.76 1.63
C VAL A 358 21.73 -18.50 0.14
N TYR A 359 22.69 -17.61 -0.14
CA TYR A 359 23.05 -17.16 -1.49
C TYR A 359 24.45 -17.60 -1.95
N THR A 360 25.21 -18.30 -1.09
CA THR A 360 26.52 -18.89 -1.41
C THR A 360 26.41 -20.33 -1.88
#